data_AF-A0A350NUP3-F1
#
_entry.id   AF-A0A350NUP3-F1
#
_cell.length_a   1.000
_cell.length_b   1.000
_cell.length_c   1.000
_cell.angle_alpha   90.00
_cell.angle_beta   90.00
_cell.angle_gamma   90.00
#
_symmetry.space_group_name_H-M   'P 1'
#
loop_
_entity.id
_entity.type
_entity.pdbx_description
1 polymer ?
#
loop_
_entity_poly.entity_id
_entity_poly.type
_entity_poly.pdbx_seq_one_letter_code
_entity_poly.pdbx_strand_id
1 'polypeptide(L)'
;MSHTFSILLIALVALTTGCSEVTFQESVPLNRKSLNAFPKAWHGVWTDTEGDLYTISGPGFESSDSETEPVLLSPSVLLKRFQGYLVLNQQQDNGRWEVLLAKRKKDRIFLFQFDSSNEASVAVWEAVLGASMEQASAPSVDVNRKTYVLSPENNFALRQLILKGGLTEISTLTRTAD
;
A
#
# COMPACT_ATOMS: atom_id res chain seq x y z
N MET A 1 45.88 5.61 31.71
CA MET A 1 45.68 6.86 30.94
C MET A 1 45.81 6.52 29.48
N SER A 2 44.91 7.05 28.65
CA SER A 2 44.45 6.49 27.35
C SER A 2 43.68 5.18 27.55
N HIS A 3 42.43 5.03 27.12
CA HIS A 3 41.89 5.40 25.82
C HIS A 3 40.52 6.09 25.89
N THR A 4 40.38 7.06 24.98
CA THR A 4 39.19 7.72 24.45
C THR A 4 37.94 6.82 24.40
N PHE A 5 37.14 6.83 25.48
CA PHE A 5 35.74 6.43 25.47
C PHE A 5 34.91 7.65 25.05
N SER A 6 34.68 7.86 23.75
CA SER A 6 33.62 8.75 23.22
C SER A 6 33.60 8.73 21.69
N ILE A 7 33.52 7.54 21.10
CA ILE A 7 33.01 7.38 19.72
C ILE A 7 32.08 6.16 19.74
N LEU A 8 31.11 6.19 20.66
CA LEU A 8 29.97 5.30 20.66
C LEU A 8 28.76 6.21 20.78
N LEU A 9 27.74 5.95 19.96
CA LEU A 9 26.45 6.64 19.96
C LEU A 9 26.45 8.01 19.24
N ILE A 10 26.32 7.98 17.91
CA ILE A 10 25.33 8.74 17.10
C ILE A 10 25.49 8.18 15.67
N ALA A 11 24.89 7.01 15.45
CA ALA A 11 24.52 6.51 14.13
C ALA A 11 23.03 6.13 14.17
N LEU A 12 22.24 6.95 14.89
CA LEU A 12 20.80 6.75 15.11
C LEU A 12 19.95 7.71 14.24
N VAL A 13 20.49 8.24 13.15
CA VAL A 13 19.74 9.14 12.25
C VAL A 13 20.09 8.85 10.79
N ALA A 14 19.56 7.75 10.27
CA ALA A 14 19.42 7.38 8.86
C ALA A 14 18.56 6.09 8.87
N LEU A 15 17.31 5.99 8.43
CA LEU A 15 16.59 6.61 7.32
C LEU A 15 15.09 6.68 7.69
N THR A 16 14.44 7.84 7.68
CA THR A 16 13.68 8.40 6.54
C THR A 16 12.75 7.39 5.82
N THR A 17 11.47 7.43 6.19
CA THR A 17 10.30 7.36 5.29
C THR A 17 10.38 6.43 4.06
N GLY A 18 9.80 5.23 4.21
CA GLY A 18 8.80 4.72 3.26
C GLY A 18 9.23 4.32 1.84
N CYS A 19 10.25 3.48 1.66
CA CYS A 19 10.27 2.64 0.46
C CYS A 19 9.23 1.53 0.63
N SER A 20 8.08 1.65 -0.05
CA SER A 20 7.14 0.54 -0.16
C SER A 20 7.88 -0.68 -0.73
N GLU A 21 7.80 -1.81 -0.03
CA GLU A 21 8.54 -3.02 -0.40
C GLU A 21 8.05 -3.60 -1.73
N VAL A 22 6.81 -3.30 -2.10
CA VAL A 22 6.21 -3.78 -3.35
C VAL A 22 5.59 -2.61 -4.07
N THR A 23 6.07 -2.36 -5.27
CA THR A 23 5.58 -1.28 -6.13
C THR A 23 5.15 -1.82 -7.47
N PHE A 24 4.40 -1.03 -8.22
CA PHE A 24 3.94 -1.33 -9.57
C PHE A 24 4.56 -0.36 -10.56
N GLN A 25 4.91 -0.86 -11.74
CA GLN A 25 5.47 -0.02 -12.80
C GLN A 25 4.44 1.01 -13.31
N GLU A 26 3.17 0.64 -13.33
CA GLU A 26 2.05 1.49 -13.73
C GLU A 26 0.93 1.46 -12.69
N SER A 27 0.09 2.50 -12.67
CA SER A 27 -1.11 2.48 -11.83
C SER A 27 -2.08 1.38 -12.27
N VAL A 28 -2.55 0.58 -11.33
CA VAL A 28 -3.43 -0.57 -11.56
C VAL A 28 -4.85 -0.33 -11.03
N PRO A 29 -5.89 -0.93 -11.64
CA PRO A 29 -5.88 -1.64 -12.92
C PRO A 29 -5.49 -0.74 -14.11
N LEU A 30 -4.87 -1.36 -15.11
CA LEU A 30 -4.41 -0.71 -16.34
C LEU A 30 -5.60 -0.18 -17.16
N ASN A 31 -5.44 0.99 -17.76
CA ASN A 31 -6.40 1.62 -18.68
C ASN A 31 -7.84 1.72 -18.13
N ARG A 32 -7.99 1.84 -16.81
CA ARG A 32 -9.27 2.07 -16.14
C ARG A 32 -9.35 3.52 -15.68
N LYS A 33 -10.53 4.12 -15.86
CA LYS A 33 -10.82 5.47 -15.38
C LYS A 33 -10.69 5.54 -13.86
N SER A 34 -9.98 6.54 -13.38
CA SER A 34 -9.96 6.91 -11.97
C SER A 34 -11.28 7.54 -11.55
N LEU A 35 -11.64 7.36 -10.29
CA LEU A 35 -12.72 8.06 -9.63
C LEU A 35 -12.24 9.44 -9.20
N ASN A 36 -13.13 10.42 -9.26
CA ASN A 36 -12.84 11.79 -8.83
C ASN A 36 -13.20 12.01 -7.34
N ALA A 37 -13.81 11.01 -6.70
CA ALA A 37 -14.15 11.01 -5.29
C ALA A 37 -14.34 9.59 -4.77
N PHE A 38 -14.12 9.37 -3.48
CA PHE A 38 -14.56 8.14 -2.82
C PHE A 38 -16.08 8.01 -2.92
N PRO A 39 -16.62 6.79 -3.10
CA PRO A 39 -18.05 6.59 -3.20
C PRO A 39 -18.73 6.94 -1.86
N LYS A 40 -19.89 7.60 -1.90
CA LYS A 40 -20.63 8.05 -0.68
C LYS A 40 -20.79 6.97 0.39
N ALA A 41 -21.00 5.73 -0.02
CA ALA A 41 -21.19 4.62 0.91
C ALA A 41 -19.92 4.29 1.74
N TRP A 42 -18.76 4.84 1.38
CA TRP A 42 -17.51 4.72 2.12
C TRP A 42 -17.26 5.89 3.06
N HIS A 43 -18.03 6.98 2.96
CA HIS A 43 -17.85 8.17 3.78
C HIS A 43 -18.16 7.88 5.25
N GLY A 44 -17.57 8.68 6.12
CA GLY A 44 -17.74 8.64 7.57
C GLY A 44 -16.45 8.33 8.30
N VAL A 45 -16.58 8.18 9.62
CA VAL A 45 -15.49 7.85 10.52
C VAL A 45 -15.43 6.33 10.72
N TRP A 46 -14.22 5.82 10.69
CA TRP A 46 -13.90 4.41 10.82
C TRP A 46 -12.82 4.24 11.87
N THR A 47 -12.80 3.10 12.55
CA THR A 47 -11.76 2.77 13.52
C THR A 47 -11.16 1.42 13.22
N ASP A 48 -9.86 1.26 13.42
CA ASP A 48 -9.21 -0.04 13.33
C ASP A 48 -9.25 -0.81 14.66
N THR A 49 -8.43 -1.85 14.78
CA THR A 49 -8.33 -2.66 16.01
C THR A 49 -7.49 -2.01 17.11
N GLU A 50 -6.66 -1.02 16.76
CA GLU A 50 -5.79 -0.29 17.68
C GLU A 50 -6.50 0.94 18.26
N GLY A 51 -7.61 1.35 17.64
CA GLY A 51 -8.45 2.47 18.07
C GLY A 51 -8.18 3.75 17.29
N ASP A 52 -7.31 3.70 16.28
CA ASP A 52 -7.04 4.83 15.40
C ASP A 52 -8.28 5.14 14.58
N LEU A 53 -8.56 6.44 14.40
CA LEU A 53 -9.73 6.90 13.64
C LEU A 53 -9.31 7.36 12.25
N TYR A 54 -10.12 7.00 11.26
CA TYR A 54 -9.93 7.39 9.87
C TYR A 54 -11.22 8.02 9.35
N THR A 55 -11.11 9.24 8.85
CA THR A 55 -12.23 9.93 8.21
C THR A 55 -12.11 9.80 6.71
N ILE A 56 -13.08 9.11 6.08
CA ILE A 56 -13.17 9.05 4.62
C ILE A 56 -14.21 10.06 4.15
N SER A 57 -13.83 10.91 3.21
CA SER A 57 -14.69 11.90 2.58
C SER A 57 -14.63 11.78 1.06
N GLY A 58 -15.33 12.65 0.32
CA GLY A 58 -15.29 12.64 -1.15
C GLY A 58 -13.86 12.77 -1.70
N PRO A 59 -13.11 13.82 -1.34
CA PRO A 59 -11.78 14.08 -1.89
C PRO A 59 -10.67 13.13 -1.45
N GLY A 60 -10.85 12.35 -0.38
CA GLY A 60 -9.73 11.63 0.23
C GLY A 60 -10.06 10.99 1.57
N PHE A 61 -9.02 10.67 2.32
CA PHE A 61 -9.13 10.20 3.70
C PHE A 61 -8.00 10.77 4.55
N GLU A 62 -8.20 10.80 5.86
CA GLU A 62 -7.22 11.26 6.84
C GLU A 62 -7.28 10.40 8.10
N SER A 63 -6.13 10.25 8.76
CA SER A 63 -6.03 9.66 10.10
C SER A 63 -6.32 10.74 11.15
N SER A 64 -6.81 10.35 12.32
CA SER A 64 -6.86 11.23 13.49
C SER A 64 -5.49 11.56 14.06
N ASP A 65 -4.46 10.81 13.67
CA ASP A 65 -3.08 11.15 13.98
C ASP A 65 -2.69 12.46 13.27
N SER A 66 -2.50 13.51 14.08
CA SER A 66 -2.17 14.86 13.61
C SER A 66 -0.81 14.95 12.90
N GLU A 67 0.06 13.96 13.02
CA GLU A 67 1.33 13.92 12.31
C GLU A 67 1.18 13.40 10.86
N THR A 68 0.02 12.82 10.52
CA THR A 68 -0.26 12.29 9.20
C THR A 68 -1.09 13.27 8.37
N GLU A 69 -0.49 13.77 7.30
CA GLU A 69 -1.21 14.61 6.33
C GLU A 69 -2.35 13.84 5.62
N PRO A 70 -3.47 14.51 5.28
CA PRO A 70 -4.57 13.87 4.58
C PRO A 70 -4.16 13.38 3.19
N VAL A 71 -4.61 12.18 2.84
CA VAL A 71 -4.40 11.59 1.51
C VAL A 71 -5.53 12.02 0.59
N LEU A 72 -5.24 12.93 -0.33
CA LEU A 72 -6.20 13.50 -1.27
C LEU A 72 -6.02 12.94 -2.69
N LEU A 73 -7.13 12.70 -3.39
CA LEU A 73 -7.11 12.28 -4.79
C LEU A 73 -6.51 13.38 -5.67
N SER A 74 -5.55 12.98 -6.51
CA SER A 74 -4.76 13.89 -7.34
C SER A 74 -4.18 13.12 -8.54
N PRO A 75 -3.44 13.76 -9.47
CA PRO A 75 -2.74 13.03 -10.52
C PRO A 75 -1.75 11.96 -10.02
N SER A 76 -1.20 12.11 -8.81
CA SER A 76 -0.31 11.14 -8.16
C SER A 76 -1.01 10.21 -7.16
N VAL A 77 -2.29 10.44 -6.86
CA VAL A 77 -3.10 9.60 -5.95
C VAL A 77 -4.41 9.23 -6.65
N LEU A 78 -4.44 8.04 -7.23
CA LEU A 78 -5.53 7.58 -8.10
C LEU A 78 -6.37 6.51 -7.43
N LEU A 79 -7.68 6.74 -7.35
CA LEU A 79 -8.64 5.75 -6.88
C LEU A 79 -9.36 5.07 -8.05
N LYS A 80 -9.33 3.74 -8.15
CA LYS A 80 -9.96 2.98 -9.23
C LYS A 80 -10.86 1.88 -8.66
N ARG A 81 -11.78 1.35 -9.49
CA ARG A 81 -12.60 0.17 -9.13
C ARG A 81 -12.09 -1.08 -9.84
N PHE A 82 -11.96 -2.17 -9.10
CA PHE A 82 -11.59 -3.45 -9.70
C PHE A 82 -12.06 -4.64 -8.87
N GLN A 83 -12.78 -5.60 -9.47
CA GLN A 83 -13.17 -6.87 -8.84
C GLN A 83 -13.80 -6.75 -7.43
N GLY A 84 -14.61 -5.71 -7.21
CA GLY A 84 -15.25 -5.45 -5.91
C GLY A 84 -14.38 -4.68 -4.91
N TYR A 85 -13.15 -4.32 -5.27
CA TYR A 85 -12.25 -3.47 -4.51
C TYR A 85 -12.30 -2.02 -5.00
N LEU A 86 -12.04 -1.10 -4.07
CA LEU A 86 -11.40 0.17 -4.38
C LEU A 86 -9.89 -0.06 -4.37
N VAL A 87 -9.21 0.42 -5.40
CA VAL A 87 -7.76 0.29 -5.57
C VAL A 87 -7.18 1.69 -5.55
N LEU A 88 -6.49 2.02 -4.47
CA LEU A 88 -5.76 3.27 -4.32
C LEU A 88 -4.34 3.07 -4.87
N ASN A 89 -3.93 3.94 -5.77
CA ASN A 89 -2.59 3.96 -6.33
C ASN A 89 -1.92 5.27 -5.93
N GLN A 90 -0.79 5.19 -5.26
CA GLN A 90 -0.01 6.35 -4.85
C GLN A 90 1.35 6.32 -5.52
N GLN A 91 1.63 7.32 -6.34
CA GLN A 91 2.90 7.45 -7.01
C GLN A 91 3.98 7.87 -6.01
N GLN A 92 5.08 7.13 -6.02
CA GLN A 92 6.26 7.36 -5.22
C GLN A 92 7.25 8.24 -5.99
N ASP A 93 8.24 8.82 -5.31
CA ASP A 93 9.24 9.72 -5.92
C ASP A 93 10.05 9.06 -7.06
N ASN A 94 10.20 7.74 -7.02
CA ASN A 94 10.85 6.96 -8.06
C ASN A 94 9.96 6.71 -9.30
N GLY A 95 8.77 7.30 -9.35
CA GLY A 95 7.80 7.18 -10.44
C GLY A 95 6.94 5.92 -10.41
N ARG A 96 7.24 4.96 -9.52
CA ARG A 96 6.48 3.71 -9.35
C ARG A 96 5.25 3.93 -8.46
N TRP A 97 4.35 2.97 -8.45
CA TRP A 97 3.06 3.07 -7.77
C TRP A 97 2.98 2.10 -6.61
N GLU A 98 2.73 2.62 -5.42
CA GLU A 98 2.25 1.83 -4.29
C GLU A 98 0.75 1.58 -4.45
N VAL A 99 0.30 0.39 -4.06
CA VAL A 99 -1.09 -0.05 -4.28
C VAL A 99 -1.70 -0.62 -3.01
N LEU A 100 -2.75 0.04 -2.53
CA LEU A 100 -3.60 -0.43 -1.45
C LEU A 100 -4.97 -0.82 -2.01
N LEU A 101 -5.51 -1.96 -1.59
CA LEU A 101 -6.84 -2.41 -1.96
C LEU A 101 -7.74 -2.39 -0.74
N ALA A 102 -8.95 -1.89 -0.93
CA ALA A 102 -9.97 -1.87 0.10
C ALA A 102 -11.25 -2.55 -0.39
N LYS A 103 -11.83 -3.41 0.44
CA LYS A 103 -13.12 -4.04 0.19
C LYS A 103 -14.09 -3.73 1.31
N ARG A 104 -15.22 -3.12 0.99
CA ARG A 104 -16.25 -2.80 1.98
C ARG A 104 -17.33 -3.88 2.04
N LYS A 105 -17.72 -4.28 3.25
CA LYS A 105 -18.89 -5.12 3.55
C LYS A 105 -19.69 -4.48 4.70
N LYS A 106 -20.78 -3.80 4.37
CA LYS A 106 -21.60 -3.02 5.31
C LYS A 106 -20.72 -2.02 6.10
N ASP A 107 -20.55 -2.28 7.39
CA ASP A 107 -19.89 -1.41 8.36
C ASP A 107 -18.45 -1.85 8.62
N ARG A 108 -17.88 -2.66 7.72
CA ARG A 108 -16.48 -3.06 7.73
C ARG A 108 -15.80 -2.74 6.40
N ILE A 109 -14.57 -2.26 6.47
CA ILE A 109 -13.63 -2.14 5.36
C ILE A 109 -12.46 -3.07 5.66
N PHE A 110 -12.17 -3.98 4.74
CA PHE A 110 -10.98 -4.83 4.80
C PHE A 110 -9.92 -4.20 3.90
N LEU A 111 -8.73 -3.97 4.46
CA LEU A 111 -7.58 -3.38 3.79
C LEU A 111 -6.58 -4.47 3.44
N PHE A 112 -6.05 -4.40 2.23
CA PHE A 112 -5.12 -5.38 1.69
C PHE A 112 -3.97 -4.70 0.97
N GLN A 113 -2.79 -5.30 1.05
CA GLN A 113 -1.61 -4.86 0.33
C GLN A 113 -0.89 -6.04 -0.34
N PHE A 114 0.09 -5.70 -1.19
CA PHE A 114 1.11 -6.62 -1.63
C PHE A 114 2.28 -6.56 -0.64
N ASP A 115 2.50 -7.64 0.11
CA ASP A 115 3.44 -7.70 1.22
C ASP A 115 4.58 -8.68 0.91
N SER A 116 5.79 -8.16 0.81
CA SER A 116 6.97 -8.94 0.41
C SER A 116 7.41 -9.95 1.46
N SER A 117 6.99 -9.76 2.71
CA SER A 117 7.29 -10.67 3.82
C SER A 117 6.39 -11.92 3.81
N ASN A 118 5.27 -11.89 3.09
CA ASN A 118 4.38 -13.04 2.93
C ASN A 118 4.86 -13.92 1.76
N GLU A 119 5.65 -14.94 2.07
CA GLU A 119 6.21 -15.87 1.09
C GLU A 119 5.14 -16.57 0.22
N ALA A 120 3.95 -16.83 0.77
CA ALA A 120 2.86 -17.44 0.00
C ALA A 120 2.32 -16.47 -1.06
N SER A 121 2.16 -15.19 -0.71
CA SER A 121 1.80 -14.13 -1.67
C SER A 121 2.88 -13.98 -2.75
N VAL A 122 4.16 -13.95 -2.35
CA VAL A 122 5.30 -13.84 -3.28
C VAL A 122 5.31 -15.00 -4.29
N ALA A 123 5.09 -16.24 -3.83
CA ALA A 123 5.00 -17.40 -4.72
C ALA A 123 3.84 -17.30 -5.73
N VAL A 124 2.71 -16.70 -5.33
CA VAL A 124 1.60 -16.41 -6.25
C VAL A 124 2.02 -15.38 -7.30
N TRP A 125 2.76 -14.34 -6.92
CA TRP A 125 3.22 -13.32 -7.85
C TRP A 125 4.17 -13.90 -8.88
N GLU A 126 5.15 -14.70 -8.44
CA GLU A 126 6.09 -15.39 -9.33
C GLU A 126 5.34 -16.31 -10.31
N ALA A 127 4.39 -17.10 -9.82
CA ALA A 127 3.60 -18.00 -10.66
C ALA A 127 2.67 -17.28 -11.66
N VAL A 128 2.22 -16.06 -11.35
CA VAL A 128 1.30 -15.29 -12.20
C VAL A 128 2.03 -14.37 -13.17
N LEU A 129 3.14 -13.77 -12.74
CA LEU A 129 3.87 -12.73 -13.48
C LEU A 129 5.14 -13.24 -14.15
N GLY A 130 5.78 -14.27 -13.59
CA GLY A 130 7.06 -14.77 -14.09
C GLY A 130 8.06 -13.64 -14.30
N ALA A 131 8.48 -13.44 -15.55
CA ALA A 131 9.45 -12.42 -15.93
C ALA A 131 8.96 -10.97 -15.73
N SER A 132 7.66 -10.73 -15.60
CA SER A 132 7.09 -9.39 -15.34
C SER A 132 7.07 -9.00 -13.85
N MET A 133 7.75 -9.78 -13.01
CA MET A 133 8.05 -9.47 -11.62
C MET A 133 9.56 -9.31 -11.49
N GLU A 134 9.99 -8.16 -10.99
CA GLU A 134 11.41 -7.87 -10.78
C GLU A 134 11.69 -7.78 -9.29
N GLN A 135 12.72 -8.49 -8.82
CA GLN A 135 13.27 -8.22 -7.50
C GLN A 135 14.21 -7.02 -7.62
N ALA A 136 13.84 -5.90 -7.00
CA ALA A 136 14.71 -4.73 -6.93
C ALA A 136 15.74 -4.92 -5.81
N SER A 137 16.97 -4.42 -6.05
CA SER A 137 18.03 -4.41 -5.06
C SER A 137 17.58 -3.65 -3.81
N ALA A 138 17.76 -4.26 -2.64
CA ALA A 138 17.43 -3.62 -1.38
C ALA A 138 18.16 -2.27 -1.26
N PRO A 139 17.51 -1.20 -0.73
CA PRO A 139 18.27 -0.04 -0.28
C PRO A 139 19.33 -0.51 0.71
N SER A 140 20.52 0.10 0.64
CA SER A 140 21.80 -0.32 1.24
C SER A 140 21.81 -0.57 2.76
N VAL A 141 20.68 -0.40 3.43
CA VAL A 141 20.57 -0.34 4.89
C VAL A 141 19.91 -1.60 5.47
N ASP A 142 19.20 -2.39 4.65
CA ASP A 142 18.74 -3.71 5.05
C ASP A 142 18.91 -4.72 3.91
N VAL A 143 20.05 -5.40 3.91
CA VAL A 143 20.44 -6.37 2.87
C VAL A 143 19.46 -7.57 2.80
N ASN A 144 18.69 -7.81 3.86
CA ASN A 144 17.74 -8.92 3.92
C ASN A 144 16.34 -8.53 3.44
N ARG A 145 16.04 -7.23 3.30
CA ARG A 145 14.74 -6.74 2.88
C ARG A 145 14.56 -6.92 1.38
N LYS A 146 13.67 -7.82 0.97
CA LYS A 146 13.35 -8.02 -0.45
C LYS A 146 12.40 -6.92 -0.89
N THR A 147 12.67 -6.34 -2.06
CA THR A 147 11.76 -5.39 -2.69
C THR A 147 11.37 -5.89 -4.07
N TYR A 148 10.13 -5.66 -4.48
CA TYR A 148 9.58 -6.16 -5.72
C TYR A 148 8.93 -5.04 -6.54
N VAL A 149 9.08 -5.15 -7.86
CA VAL A 149 8.34 -4.35 -8.84
C VAL A 149 7.45 -5.30 -9.61
N LEU A 150 6.14 -5.10 -9.52
CA LEU A 150 5.15 -5.92 -10.19
C LEU A 150 4.64 -5.20 -11.43
N SER A 151 4.71 -5.87 -12.58
CA SER A 151 4.31 -5.32 -13.88
C SER A 151 3.29 -6.24 -14.55
N PRO A 152 2.06 -6.38 -14.02
CA PRO A 152 1.04 -7.21 -14.66
C PRO A 152 0.74 -6.70 -16.07
N GLU A 153 0.98 -7.54 -17.08
CA GLU A 153 0.83 -7.15 -18.50
C GLU A 153 -0.60 -6.72 -18.88
N ASN A 154 -1.59 -7.15 -18.09
CA ASN A 154 -2.99 -6.85 -18.31
C ASN A 154 -3.82 -7.00 -17.02
N ASN A 155 -5.07 -6.55 -17.10
CA ASN A 155 -6.01 -6.66 -15.98
C ASN A 155 -6.38 -8.13 -15.63
N PHE A 156 -6.17 -9.09 -16.53
CA PHE A 156 -6.37 -10.50 -16.19
C PHE A 156 -5.27 -11.00 -15.24
N ALA A 157 -4.01 -10.65 -15.48
CA ALA A 157 -2.90 -10.96 -14.58
C ALA A 157 -3.13 -10.34 -13.18
N LEU A 158 -3.48 -9.06 -13.11
CA LEU A 158 -3.85 -8.41 -11.84
C LEU A 158 -5.00 -9.14 -11.13
N ARG A 159 -6.03 -9.57 -11.88
CA ARG A 159 -7.13 -10.36 -11.31
C ARG A 159 -6.63 -11.70 -10.76
N GLN A 160 -5.70 -12.38 -11.43
CA GLN A 160 -5.14 -13.63 -10.95
C GLN A 160 -4.35 -13.43 -9.66
N LEU A 161 -3.56 -12.36 -9.53
CA LEU A 161 -2.89 -12.02 -8.27
C LEU A 161 -3.91 -11.93 -7.12
N ILE A 162 -5.01 -11.21 -7.32
CA ILE A 162 -6.05 -11.03 -6.31
C ILE A 162 -6.75 -12.37 -5.97
N LEU A 163 -7.14 -13.14 -7.00
CA LEU A 163 -7.94 -14.35 -6.79
C LEU A 163 -7.14 -15.53 -6.25
N LYS A 164 -5.84 -15.59 -6.51
CA LYS A 164 -4.97 -16.69 -6.10
C LYS A 164 -4.27 -16.47 -4.75
N GLY A 165 -4.63 -15.40 -4.03
CA GLY A 165 -4.06 -15.13 -2.71
C GLY A 165 -2.76 -14.33 -2.73
N GLY A 166 -2.52 -13.53 -3.76
CA GLY A 166 -1.38 -12.62 -3.84
C GLY A 166 -1.55 -11.33 -3.01
N LEU A 167 -2.52 -11.27 -2.10
CA LEU A 167 -2.75 -10.12 -1.22
C LEU A 167 -2.69 -10.57 0.23
N THR A 168 -2.15 -9.72 1.10
CA THR A 168 -2.22 -9.88 2.56
C THR A 168 -3.26 -8.91 3.10
N GLU A 169 -4.19 -9.38 3.95
CA GLU A 169 -5.06 -8.49 4.73
C GLU A 169 -4.23 -7.85 5.85
N ILE A 170 -4.21 -6.53 5.91
CA ILE A 170 -3.37 -5.79 6.86
C ILE A 170 -4.16 -5.14 8.00
N SER A 171 -5.44 -4.86 7.77
CA SER A 171 -6.29 -4.25 8.79
C SER A 171 -7.76 -4.40 8.40
N THR A 172 -8.62 -4.36 9.40
CA THR A 172 -10.06 -4.16 9.24
C THR A 172 -10.42 -2.84 9.91
N LEU A 173 -11.05 -1.94 9.17
CA LEU A 173 -11.73 -0.78 9.74
C LEU A 173 -13.21 -1.09 9.99
N THR A 174 -13.73 -0.64 11.11
CA THR A 174 -15.15 -0.74 11.50
C THR A 174 -15.74 0.67 11.58
N ARG A 175 -16.96 0.85 11.06
CA ARG A 175 -17.64 2.14 11.12
C ARG A 175 -17.92 2.48 12.57
N THR A 176 -17.58 3.70 12.99
CA THR A 176 -17.99 4.19 14.31
C THR A 176 -19.49 4.47 14.28
N ALA A 177 -20.20 4.13 15.35
CA ALA A 177 -21.58 4.57 15.50
C ALA A 177 -21.61 6.11 15.60
N ASP A 178 -22.56 6.73 14.92
CA ASP A 178 -22.87 8.16 15.08
C ASP A 178 -23.34 8.47 16.51
#